data_AF-A0AAU9Q8I6-F1
#
_entry.id   AF-A0AAU9Q8I6-F1
#
_cell.length_a   1.000
_cell.length_b   1.000
_cell.length_c   1.000
_cell.angle_alpha   90.00
_cell.angle_beta   90.00
_cell.angle_gamma   90.00
#
_symmetry.space_group_name_H-M   'P 1'
#
loop_
_entity.id
_entity.type
_entity.pdbx_description
1 polymer ?
#
loop_
_entity_poly.entity_id
_entity_poly.type
_entity_poly.pdbx_seq_one_letter_code
_entity_poly.pdbx_strand_id
1 'polypeptide(L)'
;MLTENRIVDLVCDQLELDGLTISQKLDTTQTGIDIVAVSETGKKYFVEAKGVTSSKESTKRYGQEFNKSQVKTHIGMALVAAFKIREDNPHHESVIALPNNLSHKELIESMATPIRSSGIKVWLVDEERVEKFI
;
A
#
# COMPACT_ATOMS: atom_id res chain seq x y z
N MET A 1 9.19 -13.13 2.53
CA MET A 1 7.75 -13.19 2.90
C MET A 1 7.27 -11.76 2.95
N LEU A 2 6.23 -11.43 2.19
CA LEU A 2 5.73 -10.07 2.04
C LEU A 2 4.93 -9.63 3.27
N THR A 3 5.61 -9.38 4.38
CA THR A 3 5.04 -8.68 5.53
C THR A 3 4.74 -7.22 5.14
N GLU A 4 3.94 -6.54 5.95
CA GLU A 4 3.66 -5.11 5.74
C GLU A 4 4.95 -4.28 5.74
N ASN A 5 5.82 -4.46 6.74
CA ASN A 5 7.13 -3.81 6.78
C ASN A 5 7.98 -4.10 5.53
N ARG A 6 7.97 -5.35 5.02
CA ARG A 6 8.73 -5.69 3.81
C ARG A 6 8.18 -4.98 2.58
N ILE A 7 6.87 -4.84 2.46
CA ILE A 7 6.24 -4.05 1.38
C ILE A 7 6.59 -2.57 1.53
N VAL A 8 6.59 -2.04 2.76
CA VAL A 8 7.01 -0.67 3.02
C VAL A 8 8.45 -0.44 2.52
N ASP A 9 9.37 -1.35 2.85
CA ASP A 9 10.76 -1.28 2.38
C ASP A 9 10.84 -1.27 0.85
N LEU A 10 10.20 -2.23 0.18
CA LEU A 10 10.22 -2.36 -1.29
C LEU A 10 9.63 -1.14 -1.99
N VAL A 11 8.57 -0.56 -1.42
CA VAL A 11 7.95 0.65 -1.97
C VAL A 11 8.84 1.87 -1.75
N CYS A 12 9.50 2.01 -0.60
CA CYS A 12 10.49 3.06 -0.38
C CYS A 12 11.64 2.96 -1.40
N ASP A 13 12.20 1.76 -1.59
CA ASP A 13 13.28 1.53 -2.56
C ASP A 13 12.84 1.95 -3.98
N GLN A 14 11.64 1.56 -4.41
CA GLN A 14 11.11 1.97 -5.71
C GLN A 14 10.89 3.48 -5.82
N LEU A 15 10.37 4.13 -4.77
CA LEU A 15 10.14 5.57 -4.75
C LEU A 15 11.45 6.35 -4.86
N GLU A 16 12.51 5.90 -4.20
CA GLU A 16 13.84 6.48 -4.30
C GLU A 16 14.44 6.29 -5.70
N LEU A 17 14.26 5.10 -6.30
CA LEU A 17 14.65 4.84 -7.70
C LEU A 17 13.89 5.74 -8.69
N ASP A 18 12.64 6.08 -8.38
CA ASP A 18 11.83 7.04 -9.13
C ASP A 18 12.26 8.51 -8.89
N GLY A 19 13.27 8.75 -8.06
CA GLY A 19 13.84 10.07 -7.76
C GLY A 19 13.10 10.85 -6.67
N LEU A 20 12.30 10.18 -5.83
CA LEU A 20 11.62 10.82 -4.71
C LEU A 20 12.42 10.71 -3.42
N THR A 21 12.24 11.69 -2.53
CA THR A 21 12.81 11.65 -1.17
C THR A 21 11.79 11.10 -0.19
N ILE A 22 12.17 10.10 0.61
CA ILE A 22 11.33 9.56 1.68
C ILE A 22 11.34 10.50 2.87
N SER A 23 10.20 11.13 3.15
CA SER A 23 10.02 12.03 4.30
C SER A 23 9.41 11.34 5.53
N GLN A 24 8.75 10.20 5.33
CA GLN A 24 8.20 9.35 6.40
C GLN A 24 8.18 7.90 5.96
N LYS A 25 8.53 7.02 6.91
CA LYS A 25 8.46 5.56 6.82
C LYS A 25 8.10 5.02 8.20
N LEU A 26 6.87 4.52 8.36
CA LEU A 26 6.37 3.96 9.61
C LEU A 26 6.47 2.44 9.60
N ASP A 27 6.70 1.85 10.77
CA ASP A 27 6.56 0.41 10.99
C ASP A 27 5.23 0.06 11.67
N THR A 28 4.94 -1.24 11.77
CA THR A 28 3.69 -1.77 12.35
C THR A 28 3.45 -1.43 13.85
N THR A 29 4.37 -0.78 14.53
CA THR A 29 4.21 -0.30 15.92
C THR A 29 3.75 1.16 15.99
N GLN A 30 3.82 1.87 14.86
CA GLN A 30 3.46 3.27 14.73
C GLN A 30 2.07 3.41 14.09
N THR A 31 1.45 4.59 14.28
CA THR A 31 0.13 4.90 13.70
C THR A 31 0.25 6.09 12.77
N GLY A 32 -0.35 6.00 11.60
CA GLY A 32 -0.33 7.07 10.60
C GLY A 32 -0.30 6.48 9.20
N ILE A 33 0.05 7.32 8.23
CA ILE A 33 0.29 6.90 6.85
C ILE A 33 1.63 6.17 6.80
N ASP A 34 1.69 4.99 6.20
CA ASP A 34 2.91 4.17 6.23
C ASP A 34 4.11 4.87 5.57
N ILE A 35 3.90 5.49 4.40
CA ILE A 35 4.98 6.17 3.66
C ILE A 35 4.53 7.55 3.21
N VAL A 36 5.42 8.53 3.35
CA VAL A 36 5.29 9.82 2.67
C VAL A 36 6.57 10.11 1.89
N ALA A 37 6.48 10.13 0.57
CA ALA A 37 7.58 10.53 -0.32
C ALA A 37 7.27 11.85 -1.02
N VAL A 38 8.32 12.60 -1.37
CA VAL A 38 8.21 13.94 -1.94
C VAL A 38 9.06 14.04 -3.21
N SER A 39 8.46 14.50 -4.30
CA SER A 39 9.20 14.84 -5.51
C SER A 39 9.97 16.15 -5.35
N GLU A 40 10.93 16.42 -6.23
CA GLU A 40 11.64 17.70 -6.28
C GLU A 40 10.71 18.91 -6.43
N THR A 41 9.56 18.72 -7.09
CA THR A 41 8.53 19.75 -7.28
C THR A 41 7.58 19.92 -6.07
N GLY A 42 7.80 19.18 -4.98
CA GLY A 42 6.98 19.22 -3.78
C GLY A 42 5.68 18.38 -3.84
N LYS A 43 5.47 17.60 -4.91
CA LYS A 43 4.35 16.67 -5.00
C LYS A 43 4.58 15.51 -4.02
N LYS A 44 3.64 15.30 -3.11
CA LYS A 44 3.69 14.20 -2.15
C LYS A 44 3.00 12.94 -2.66
N TYR A 45 3.54 11.80 -2.25
CA TYR A 45 2.99 10.47 -2.43
C TYR A 45 2.76 9.89 -1.04
N PHE A 46 1.48 9.70 -0.70
CA PHE A 46 1.04 9.10 0.53
C PHE A 46 0.66 7.64 0.24
N VAL A 47 1.39 6.70 0.82
CA VAL A 47 1.19 5.27 0.56
C VAL A 47 0.75 4.55 1.82
N GLU A 48 -0.35 3.81 1.70
CA GLU A 48 -0.84 2.84 2.68
C GLU A 48 -0.45 1.43 2.19
N ALA A 49 0.36 0.71 2.95
CA ALA A 49 0.82 -0.64 2.64
C ALA A 49 0.01 -1.70 3.38
N LYS A 50 -0.15 -2.88 2.77
CA LYS A 50 -0.74 -4.06 3.42
C LYS A 50 0.05 -5.31 3.08
N GLY A 51 0.37 -6.12 4.09
CA GLY A 51 1.08 -7.41 3.93
C GLY A 51 0.19 -8.57 3.48
N VAL A 52 0.83 -9.70 3.10
CA VAL A 52 0.15 -10.99 2.87
C VAL A 52 -0.06 -11.80 4.16
N THR A 53 0.60 -11.41 5.25
CA THR A 53 0.53 -12.06 6.56
C THR A 53 0.67 -11.03 7.69
N SER A 54 0.43 -11.46 8.93
CA SER A 54 0.72 -10.64 10.10
C SER A 54 2.23 -10.55 10.36
N SER A 55 2.72 -9.34 10.57
CA SER A 55 4.08 -9.07 11.06
C SER A 55 4.26 -9.39 12.56
N LYS A 56 3.19 -9.67 13.29
CA LYS A 56 3.22 -9.84 14.75
C LYS A 56 3.48 -11.29 15.13
N GLU A 57 4.72 -11.58 15.50
CA GLU A 57 5.21 -12.90 15.93
C GLU A 57 4.38 -13.55 17.03
N SER A 58 3.81 -12.75 17.93
CA SER A 58 2.99 -13.23 19.04
C SER A 58 1.60 -13.72 18.63
N THR A 59 1.20 -13.55 17.36
CA THR A 59 -0.12 -13.96 16.88
C THR A 59 -0.10 -15.38 16.35
N LYS A 60 -1.19 -16.12 16.55
CA LYS A 60 -1.39 -17.48 15.99
C LYS A 60 -1.31 -17.54 14.45
N ARG A 61 -1.19 -16.39 13.79
CA ARG A 61 -1.21 -16.21 12.34
C ARG A 61 0.11 -15.67 11.79
N TYR A 62 1.14 -15.49 12.62
CA TYR A 62 2.47 -15.15 12.13
C TYR A 62 2.92 -16.18 11.09
N GLY A 63 3.32 -15.70 9.92
CA GLY A 63 3.76 -16.55 8.82
C GLY A 63 2.66 -17.26 8.02
N GLN A 64 1.38 -17.09 8.38
CA GLN A 64 0.26 -17.64 7.62
C GLN A 64 -0.31 -16.60 6.67
N GLU A 65 -0.50 -16.98 5.41
CA GLU A 65 -1.13 -16.10 4.42
C GLU A 65 -2.58 -15.77 4.79
N PHE A 66 -2.99 -14.54 4.48
CA PHE A 66 -4.36 -14.10 4.65
C PHE A 66 -5.31 -14.86 3.73
N ASN A 67 -6.42 -15.32 4.30
CA ASN A 67 -7.52 -15.86 3.52
C ASN A 67 -8.31 -14.74 2.82
N LYS A 68 -9.21 -15.10 1.90
CA LYS A 68 -10.01 -14.13 1.13
C LYS A 68 -10.79 -13.12 1.98
N SER A 69 -11.29 -13.52 3.15
CA SER A 69 -12.01 -12.61 4.06
C SER A 69 -11.08 -11.59 4.71
N GLN A 70 -9.86 -12.00 5.05
CA GLN A 70 -8.83 -11.10 5.58
C GLN A 70 -8.33 -10.14 4.51
N VAL A 71 -8.08 -10.63 3.30
CA VAL A 71 -7.74 -9.79 2.13
C VAL A 71 -8.81 -8.71 1.90
N LYS A 72 -10.10 -9.10 1.91
CA LYS A 72 -11.21 -8.15 1.78
C LYS A 72 -11.22 -7.09 2.88
N THR A 73 -10.98 -7.50 4.12
CA THR A 73 -10.93 -6.59 5.27
C THR A 73 -9.79 -5.58 5.11
N HIS A 74 -8.59 -6.05 4.78
CA HIS A 74 -7.40 -5.22 4.67
C HIS A 74 -7.47 -4.26 3.49
N ILE A 75 -7.92 -4.72 2.31
CA ILE A 75 -8.15 -3.84 1.16
C ILE A 75 -9.24 -2.80 1.50
N GLY A 76 -10.31 -3.19 2.19
CA GLY A 76 -11.34 -2.25 2.63
C GLY A 76 -10.79 -1.15 3.53
N MET A 77 -9.96 -1.51 4.51
CA MET A 77 -9.29 -0.54 5.39
C MET A 77 -8.34 0.38 4.61
N ALA A 78 -7.55 -0.17 3.70
CA ALA A 78 -6.62 0.60 2.88
C ALA A 78 -7.36 1.60 1.97
N LEU A 79 -8.49 1.20 1.39
CA LEU A 79 -9.33 2.10 0.59
C LEU A 79 -9.90 3.24 1.43
N VAL A 80 -10.40 2.97 2.64
CA VAL A 80 -10.89 4.03 3.55
C VAL A 80 -9.78 5.02 3.89
N ALA A 81 -8.58 4.53 4.21
CA ALA A 81 -7.42 5.38 4.47
C ALA A 81 -7.05 6.24 3.23
N ALA A 82 -6.97 5.62 2.06
CA ALA A 82 -6.65 6.29 0.81
C ALA A 82 -7.68 7.37 0.43
N PHE A 83 -8.98 7.10 0.58
CA PHE A 83 -10.02 8.11 0.36
C PHE A 83 -9.86 9.31 1.29
N LYS A 84 -9.59 9.09 2.57
CA LYS A 84 -9.35 10.17 3.53
C LYS A 84 -8.11 10.98 3.18
N ILE A 85 -7.00 10.31 2.87
CA ILE A 85 -5.76 10.95 2.42
C ILE A 85 -6.04 11.84 1.21
N ARG A 86 -6.80 11.33 0.25
CA ARG A 86 -7.10 12.05 -1.00
C ARG A 86 -7.99 13.26 -0.76
N GLU A 87 -8.98 13.15 0.12
CA GLU A 87 -9.83 14.28 0.52
C GLU A 87 -9.00 15.38 1.19
N ASP A 88 -8.14 14.99 2.14
CA ASP A 88 -7.29 15.92 2.88
C ASP A 88 -6.15 16.51 2.01
N ASN A 89 -5.79 15.84 0.91
CA ASN A 89 -4.64 16.17 0.07
C ASN A 89 -4.97 16.08 -1.44
N PRO A 90 -5.92 16.89 -1.96
CA PRO A 90 -6.47 16.72 -3.31
C PRO A 90 -5.46 16.96 -4.45
N HIS A 91 -4.34 17.64 -4.16
CA HIS A 91 -3.27 17.92 -5.12
C HIS A 91 -2.09 16.96 -5.01
N HIS A 92 -2.16 15.93 -4.18
CA HIS A 92 -1.11 14.93 -3.97
C HIS A 92 -1.56 13.54 -4.43
N GLU A 93 -0.65 12.58 -4.40
CA GLU A 93 -0.95 11.21 -4.78
C GLU A 93 -1.37 10.39 -3.56
N SER A 94 -2.49 9.67 -3.70
CA SER A 94 -2.96 8.69 -2.74
C SER A 94 -2.80 7.29 -3.33
N VAL A 95 -2.04 6.44 -2.65
CA VAL A 95 -1.62 5.14 -3.16
C VAL A 95 -1.91 4.06 -2.12
N ILE A 96 -2.42 2.91 -2.58
CA ILE A 96 -2.40 1.68 -1.78
C ILE A 96 -1.38 0.70 -2.38
N ALA A 97 -0.51 0.14 -1.56
CA ALA A 97 0.46 -0.87 -1.94
C ALA A 97 0.05 -2.24 -1.38
N LEU A 98 -0.18 -3.20 -2.28
CA LEU A 98 -0.75 -4.51 -1.96
C LEU A 98 0.16 -5.63 -2.47
N PRO A 99 0.12 -6.84 -1.88
CA PRO A 99 0.86 -7.98 -2.40
C PRO A 99 0.39 -8.34 -3.82
N ASN A 100 1.33 -8.64 -4.72
CA ASN A 100 1.06 -9.10 -6.08
C ASN A 100 0.69 -10.60 -6.08
N ASN A 101 -0.50 -10.92 -5.56
CA ASN A 101 -1.03 -12.28 -5.61
C ASN A 101 -2.47 -12.30 -6.13
N LEU A 102 -2.93 -13.49 -6.49
CA LEU A 102 -4.23 -13.68 -7.14
C LEU A 102 -5.40 -13.09 -6.33
N SER A 103 -5.42 -13.29 -5.02
CA SER A 103 -6.54 -12.84 -4.18
C SER A 103 -6.63 -11.31 -4.07
N HIS A 104 -5.50 -10.61 -3.98
CA HIS A 104 -5.51 -9.14 -3.96
C HIS A 104 -5.84 -8.58 -5.35
N LYS A 105 -5.23 -9.15 -6.39
CA LYS A 105 -5.42 -8.71 -7.77
C LYS A 105 -6.88 -8.87 -8.22
N GLU A 106 -7.48 -10.05 -8.04
CA GLU A 106 -8.89 -10.30 -8.41
C GLU A 106 -9.84 -9.34 -7.70
N LEU A 107 -9.60 -9.06 -6.41
CA LEU A 107 -10.47 -8.16 -5.66
C LEU A 107 -10.35 -6.71 -6.16
N ILE A 108 -9.16 -6.21 -6.42
CA ILE A 108 -8.96 -4.87 -7.01
C ILE A 108 -9.56 -4.80 -8.42
N GLU A 109 -9.34 -5.82 -9.26
CA GLU A 109 -9.88 -5.89 -10.62
C GLU A 109 -11.41 -5.83 -10.62
N SER A 110 -12.07 -6.53 -9.68
CA SER A 110 -13.53 -6.49 -9.53
C SER A 110 -14.10 -5.10 -9.22
N MET A 111 -13.25 -4.17 -8.78
CA MET A 111 -13.60 -2.78 -8.42
C MET A 111 -12.76 -1.75 -9.20
N ALA A 112 -12.13 -2.13 -10.31
CA ALA A 112 -11.14 -1.28 -10.97
C ALA A 112 -11.70 0.06 -11.48
N THR A 113 -12.93 0.06 -12.01
CA THR A 113 -13.58 1.27 -12.51
C THR A 113 -13.78 2.33 -11.42
N PRO A 114 -14.46 2.04 -10.29
CA PRO A 114 -14.61 3.04 -9.23
C PRO A 114 -13.29 3.45 -8.58
N ILE A 115 -12.29 2.56 -8.49
CA ILE A 115 -10.95 2.91 -7.98
C ILE A 115 -10.26 3.91 -8.93
N ARG A 116 -10.29 3.68 -10.25
CA ARG A 116 -9.74 4.63 -11.23
C ARG A 116 -10.44 5.98 -11.17
N SER A 117 -11.77 5.95 -11.12
CA SER A 117 -12.57 7.18 -11.06
C SER A 117 -12.35 7.98 -9.78
N SER A 118 -11.96 7.33 -8.68
CA SER A 118 -11.59 8.05 -7.46
C SER A 118 -10.23 8.72 -7.56
N GLY A 119 -9.33 8.29 -8.46
CA GLY A 119 -7.96 8.77 -8.53
C GLY A 119 -7.05 8.21 -7.42
N ILE A 120 -7.48 7.15 -6.73
CA ILE A 120 -6.58 6.34 -5.89
C ILE A 120 -5.75 5.45 -6.80
N LYS A 121 -4.44 5.41 -6.58
CA LYS A 121 -3.52 4.51 -7.29
C LYS A 121 -3.37 3.19 -6.55
N VAL A 122 -3.18 2.11 -7.30
CA VAL A 122 -2.92 0.79 -6.72
C VAL A 122 -1.62 0.25 -7.25
N TRP A 123 -0.70 -0.06 -6.33
CA TRP A 123 0.56 -0.72 -6.66
C TRP A 123 0.54 -2.16 -6.17
N LEU A 124 0.94 -3.09 -7.04
CA LEU A 124 1.10 -4.49 -6.70
C LEU A 124 2.58 -4.80 -6.49
N VAL A 125 2.90 -5.38 -5.33
CA VAL A 125 4.27 -5.56 -4.86
C VAL A 125 4.58 -7.05 -4.72
N ASP A 126 5.60 -7.51 -5.41
CA ASP A 126 6.28 -8.77 -5.14
C ASP A 126 7.72 -8.49 -4.67
N GLU A 127 8.51 -9.53 -4.36
CA GLU A 127 9.87 -9.35 -3.83
C GLU A 127 10.85 -8.73 -4.86
N GLU A 128 10.48 -8.70 -6.15
CA GLU A 128 11.34 -8.22 -7.24
C GLU A 128 10.92 -6.84 -7.77
N ARG A 129 9.62 -6.51 -7.71
CA ARG A 129 9.09 -5.30 -8.35
C ARG A 129 7.87 -4.71 -7.67
N VAL A 130 7.70 -3.42 -7.90
CA VAL A 130 6.49 -2.64 -7.61
C VAL A 130 5.82 -2.29 -8.94
N GLU A 131 4.68 -2.92 -9.23
CA GLU A 131 3.90 -2.70 -10.45
C GLU A 131 2.84 -1.61 -10.24
N LYS A 132 2.89 -0.53 -11.03
CA LYS A 132 1.89 0.55 -11.05
C LYS A 132 0.62 0.08 -11.76
N PHE A 133 -0.23 -0.66 -11.05
CA PHE A 133 -1.34 -1.44 -11.61
C PHE A 133 -2.57 -0.60 -11.98
N ILE A 134 -2.97 0.34 -11.11
CA ILE A 134 -4.03 1.34 -11.35
C ILE A 134 -3.46 2.74 -11.14
#